data_AF-A0A6I1NKF6-F1
#
_entry.id   AF-A0A6I1NKF6-F1
#
_cell.length_a   1.000
_cell.length_b   1.000
_cell.length_c   1.000
_cell.angle_alpha   90.00
_cell.angle_beta   90.00
_cell.angle_gamma   90.00
#
_symmetry.space_group_name_H-M   'P 1'
#
loop_
_entity.id
_entity.type
_entity.pdbx_description
1 polymer ?
#
loop_
_entity_poly.entity_id
_entity_poly.type
_entity_poly.pdbx_seq_one_letter_code
_entity_poly.pdbx_strand_id
1 'polypeptide(L)'
;MLYVAVVILFLIVVYFLKKQAASSEVYSRFGIRESTHKLLSTDLGKSASRIKLTRFGINGIADAVFKALSGKEILVGEFKSRKHRGIVKLYEFYQLMLYMGHLQEKYPDHMIRGCLAYADAKVSVTFDSEVYEALVSLRSEYWASVNNRGAVNTKPLHKRVKVNALNGRVKLSAEL
;
A
#
# COMPACT_ATOMS: atom_id res chain seq x y z
N MET A 1 28.57 -36.20 -15.63
CA MET A 1 28.76 -34.82 -16.15
C MET A 1 27.51 -34.33 -16.88
N LEU A 2 27.08 -34.94 -17.99
CA LEU A 2 25.89 -34.51 -18.75
C LEU A 2 24.58 -34.54 -17.92
N TYR A 3 24.32 -35.62 -17.19
CA TYR A 3 23.12 -35.74 -16.34
C TYR A 3 23.04 -34.66 -15.24
N VAL A 4 24.18 -34.29 -14.66
CA VAL A 4 24.25 -33.23 -13.64
C VAL A 4 23.94 -31.87 -14.27
N ALA A 5 24.46 -31.59 -15.47
CA ALA A 5 24.16 -30.36 -16.20
C ALA A 5 22.67 -30.25 -16.58
N VAL A 6 22.05 -31.36 -17.01
CA VAL A 6 20.60 -31.40 -17.33
C VAL A 6 19.75 -31.15 -16.08
N VAL A 7 20.10 -31.74 -14.93
CA VAL A 7 19.40 -31.51 -13.66
C VAL A 7 19.55 -30.05 -13.20
N ILE A 8 20.75 -29.47 -13.30
CA ILE A 8 20.98 -28.06 -12.95
C ILE A 8 20.17 -27.14 -13.87
N LEU A 9 20.17 -27.39 -15.18
CA LEU A 9 19.38 -26.61 -16.13
C LEU A 9 17.88 -26.70 -15.83
N PHE A 10 17.37 -27.90 -15.52
CA PHE A 10 15.98 -28.10 -15.12
C PHE A 10 15.63 -27.31 -13.84
N LEU A 11 16.48 -27.35 -12.81
CA LEU A 11 16.28 -26.59 -11.58
C LEU A 11 16.29 -25.07 -11.83
N ILE A 12 17.16 -24.58 -12.72
CA ILE A 12 17.21 -23.18 -13.13
C ILE A 12 15.89 -22.78 -13.82
N VAL A 13 15.40 -23.58 -14.78
CA VAL A 13 14.12 -23.32 -15.47
C VAL A 13 12.96 -23.30 -14.47
N VAL A 14 12.88 -24.30 -13.58
CA VAL A 14 11.84 -24.36 -12.54
C VAL A 14 11.92 -23.14 -11.60
N TYR A 15 13.12 -22.71 -11.23
CA TYR A 15 13.33 -21.52 -10.41
C TYR A 15 12.81 -20.25 -11.11
N PHE A 16 13.16 -20.04 -12.38
CA PHE A 16 12.69 -18.88 -13.15
C PHE A 16 11.17 -18.90 -13.37
N LEU A 17 10.59 -20.06 -13.68
CA LEU A 17 9.13 -20.22 -13.81
C LEU A 17 8.40 -19.87 -12.51
N LYS A 18 8.89 -20.38 -11.36
CA LYS A 18 8.31 -20.05 -10.04
C LYS A 18 8.44 -18.57 -9.70
N LYS A 19 9.57 -17.94 -10.04
CA LYS A 19 9.80 -16.51 -9.80
C LYS A 19 8.86 -15.64 -10.63
N GLN A 20 8.64 -16.00 -11.89
CA GLN A 20 7.71 -15.28 -12.78
C GLN A 20 6.24 -15.44 -12.32
N ALA A 21 5.84 -16.65 -11.91
CA ALA A 21 4.50 -16.89 -11.36
C ALA A 21 4.24 -16.07 -10.08
N ALA A 22 5.21 -15.99 -9.17
CA ALA A 22 5.10 -15.18 -7.96
C ALA A 22 4.98 -13.67 -8.26
N SER A 23 5.70 -13.18 -9.28
CA SER A 23 5.55 -11.82 -9.78
C SER A 23 4.11 -11.58 -10.27
N SER A 24 3.62 -12.42 -11.19
CA SER A 24 2.28 -12.33 -11.77
C SER A 24 1.16 -12.34 -10.71
N GLU A 25 1.31 -13.15 -9.66
CA GLU A 25 0.38 -13.20 -8.54
C GLU A 25 0.23 -11.83 -7.86
N VAL A 26 1.34 -11.13 -7.61
CA VAL A 26 1.33 -9.79 -7.00
C VAL A 26 0.57 -8.79 -7.88
N TYR A 27 0.80 -8.75 -9.19
CA TYR A 27 0.05 -7.87 -10.08
C TYR A 27 -1.45 -8.18 -10.08
N SER A 28 -1.82 -9.46 -10.15
CA SER A 28 -3.22 -9.90 -10.17
C SER A 28 -3.99 -9.54 -8.90
N ARG A 29 -3.33 -9.57 -7.73
CA ARG A 29 -3.90 -9.16 -6.44
C ARG A 29 -4.39 -7.72 -6.47
N PHE A 30 -3.69 -6.83 -7.17
CA PHE A 30 -4.06 -5.43 -7.31
C PHE A 30 -4.82 -5.10 -8.60
N GLY A 31 -5.17 -6.10 -9.41
CA GLY A 31 -5.97 -5.92 -10.63
C GLY A 31 -5.23 -5.25 -11.77
N ILE A 32 -3.89 -5.32 -11.78
CA ILE A 32 -3.03 -4.76 -12.82
C ILE A 32 -2.24 -5.86 -13.53
N ARG A 33 -1.48 -5.49 -14.57
CA ARG A 33 -0.69 -6.41 -15.39
C ARG A 33 0.74 -5.92 -15.54
N GLU A 34 1.69 -6.85 -15.61
CA GLU A 34 3.11 -6.57 -15.90
C GLU A 34 3.31 -5.78 -17.20
N SER A 35 2.46 -6.01 -18.20
CA SER A 35 2.51 -5.30 -19.48
C SER A 35 2.10 -3.82 -19.40
N THR A 36 1.53 -3.37 -18.29
CA THR A 36 1.02 -2.01 -18.10
C THR A 36 1.71 -1.28 -16.96
N HIS A 37 2.32 -2.02 -16.04
CA HIS A 37 2.89 -1.51 -14.80
C HIS A 37 4.21 -2.19 -14.51
N LYS A 38 5.18 -1.41 -14.04
CA LYS A 38 6.44 -1.89 -13.49
C LYS A 38 6.34 -1.93 -11.96
N LEU A 39 6.55 -3.08 -11.36
CA LEU A 39 6.70 -3.23 -9.91
C LEU A 39 7.97 -2.51 -9.43
N LEU A 40 7.80 -1.53 -8.53
CA LEU A 40 8.89 -0.80 -7.88
C LEU A 40 9.26 -1.40 -6.53
N SER A 41 8.25 -1.86 -5.77
CA SER A 41 8.43 -2.43 -4.44
C SER A 41 7.36 -3.45 -4.14
N THR A 42 7.70 -4.53 -3.42
CA THR A 42 6.67 -5.35 -2.76
C THR A 42 7.20 -6.01 -1.49
N ASP A 43 6.33 -6.09 -0.50
CA ASP A 43 6.51 -6.93 0.69
C ASP A 43 5.83 -8.31 0.56
N LEU A 44 5.10 -8.52 -0.55
CA LEU A 44 4.45 -9.77 -0.88
C LEU A 44 5.43 -10.68 -1.63
N GLY A 45 5.86 -11.76 -0.99
CA GLY A 45 6.72 -12.79 -1.60
C GLY A 45 8.20 -12.69 -1.20
N LYS A 46 9.05 -13.46 -1.88
CA LYS A 46 10.43 -13.74 -1.43
C LYS A 46 11.55 -12.97 -2.15
N SER A 47 11.28 -12.11 -3.13
CA SER A 47 12.38 -11.63 -4.01
C SER A 47 12.29 -10.21 -4.59
N ALA A 48 11.66 -9.26 -3.92
CA ALA A 48 11.59 -7.89 -4.44
C ALA A 48 12.33 -6.86 -3.59
N SER A 49 12.79 -5.79 -4.24
CA SER A 49 13.24 -4.57 -3.59
C SER A 49 12.12 -4.01 -2.72
N ARG A 50 12.44 -3.61 -1.49
CA ARG A 50 11.51 -2.93 -0.59
C ARG A 50 11.84 -1.44 -0.58
N ILE A 51 10.86 -0.60 -0.90
CA ILE A 51 10.95 0.83 -0.68
C ILE A 51 10.43 1.10 0.73
N LYS A 52 11.34 1.45 1.64
CA LYS A 52 10.94 2.03 2.93
C LYS A 52 10.44 3.45 2.70
N LEU A 53 9.21 3.71 3.11
CA LEU A 53 8.59 5.03 3.09
C LEU A 53 8.83 5.68 4.46
N THR A 54 9.62 6.75 4.49
CA THR A 54 9.97 7.45 5.72
C THR A 54 9.81 8.95 5.53
N ARG A 55 8.98 9.58 6.37
CA ARG A 55 8.86 11.05 6.43
C ARG A 55 8.37 11.47 7.80
N PHE A 56 8.86 12.60 8.30
CA PHE A 56 8.48 13.15 9.60
C PHE A 56 8.60 12.15 10.77
N GLY A 57 9.53 11.19 10.69
CA GLY A 57 9.66 10.11 11.68
C GLY A 57 8.56 9.04 11.62
N ILE A 58 7.62 9.12 10.68
CA ILE A 58 6.64 8.08 10.35
C ILE A 58 7.28 7.16 9.32
N ASN A 59 7.22 5.86 9.58
CA ASN A 59 7.85 4.84 8.75
C ASN A 59 6.81 3.79 8.34
N GLY A 60 6.95 3.26 7.13
CA GLY A 60 6.14 2.15 6.67
C GLY A 60 6.68 1.49 5.42
N ILE A 61 6.12 0.32 5.12
CA ILE A 61 6.39 -0.44 3.90
C ILE A 61 5.03 -0.83 3.35
N ALA A 62 4.74 -0.41 2.12
CA ALA A 62 3.53 -0.83 1.44
C ALA A 62 3.68 -2.26 0.90
N ASP A 63 2.58 -3.01 0.86
CA ASP A 63 2.57 -4.37 0.32
C ASP A 63 3.02 -4.41 -1.14
N ALA A 64 2.64 -3.42 -1.94
CA ALA A 64 3.18 -3.24 -3.28
C ALA A 64 3.15 -1.79 -3.76
N VAL A 65 4.11 -1.42 -4.60
CA VAL A 65 4.16 -0.13 -5.30
C VAL A 65 4.48 -0.41 -6.77
N PHE A 66 3.67 0.16 -7.66
CA PHE A 66 3.79 0.01 -9.10
C PHE A 66 3.87 1.37 -9.75
N LYS A 67 4.64 1.46 -10.83
CA LYS A 67 4.66 2.62 -11.73
C LYS A 67 4.01 2.22 -13.04
N ALA A 68 3.05 2.99 -13.51
CA ALA A 68 2.49 2.78 -14.85
C ALA A 68 3.60 2.93 -15.91
N LEU A 69 3.61 2.03 -16.89
CA LEU A 69 4.54 2.13 -18.03
C LEU A 69 4.17 3.28 -18.96
N SER A 70 2.87 3.60 -19.03
CA SER A 70 2.33 4.76 -19.72
C SER A 70 1.94 5.86 -18.73
N GLY A 71 2.44 7.07 -18.94
CA GLY A 71 2.08 8.24 -18.12
C GLY A 71 2.86 8.35 -16.81
N LYS A 72 2.38 9.23 -15.92
CA LYS A 72 3.01 9.53 -14.63
C LYS A 72 2.11 9.09 -13.47
N GLU A 73 1.68 7.83 -13.47
CA GLU A 73 0.89 7.25 -12.37
C GLU A 73 1.74 6.30 -11.53
N ILE A 74 1.59 6.38 -10.21
CA ILE A 74 2.08 5.40 -9.26
C ILE A 74 0.89 4.84 -8.49
N LEU A 75 0.75 3.52 -8.54
CA LEU A 75 -0.23 2.77 -7.76
C LEU A 75 0.45 2.20 -6.52
N VAL A 76 -0.07 2.50 -5.34
CA VAL A 76 0.31 1.85 -4.09
C VAL A 76 -0.80 0.91 -3.63
N GLY A 77 -0.41 -0.32 -3.33
CA GLY A 77 -1.29 -1.40 -2.96
C GLY A 77 -1.09 -1.82 -1.51
N GLU A 78 -2.21 -2.06 -0.82
CA GLU A 78 -2.26 -2.69 0.49
C GLU A 78 -3.23 -3.88 0.42
N PHE A 79 -2.74 -5.07 0.75
CA PHE A 79 -3.48 -6.33 0.69
C PHE A 79 -4.06 -6.70 2.06
N LYS A 80 -5.31 -7.14 2.08
CA LYS A 80 -5.98 -7.66 3.27
C LYS A 80 -6.59 -9.02 2.94
N SER A 81 -6.25 -10.03 3.74
CA SER A 81 -6.74 -11.41 3.56
C SER A 81 -8.24 -11.56 3.83
N ARG A 82 -8.84 -10.63 4.58
CA ARG A 82 -10.27 -10.61 4.86
C ARG A 82 -11.10 -10.18 3.65
N LYS A 83 -12.40 -10.50 3.68
CA LYS A 83 -13.39 -9.96 2.74
C LYS A 83 -13.69 -8.49 3.04
N HIS A 84 -13.95 -7.70 2.00
CA HIS A 84 -14.33 -6.29 2.05
C HIS A 84 -15.73 -6.12 2.64
N ARG A 85 -16.70 -6.95 2.22
CA ARG A 85 -18.12 -6.83 2.63
C ARG A 85 -18.71 -5.42 2.46
N GLY A 86 -18.19 -4.65 1.49
CA GLY A 86 -18.66 -3.30 1.20
C GLY A 86 -18.15 -2.22 2.17
N ILE A 87 -17.23 -2.54 3.08
CA ILE A 87 -16.72 -1.62 4.11
C ILE A 87 -15.19 -1.65 4.18
N VAL A 88 -14.59 -0.47 4.12
CA VAL A 88 -13.18 -0.24 4.41
C VAL A 88 -13.02 0.14 5.87
N LYS A 89 -12.10 -0.53 6.58
CA LYS A 89 -11.77 -0.15 7.95
C LYS A 89 -10.94 1.13 7.94
N LEU A 90 -11.28 2.05 8.83
CA LEU A 90 -10.72 3.40 8.86
C LEU A 90 -9.18 3.40 9.00
N TYR A 91 -8.63 2.50 9.80
CA TYR A 91 -7.18 2.39 9.98
C TYR A 91 -6.47 1.87 8.72
N GLU A 92 -7.11 1.04 7.90
CA GLU A 92 -6.55 0.56 6.63
C GLU A 92 -6.52 1.69 5.60
N PHE A 93 -7.59 2.50 5.58
CA PHE A 93 -7.64 3.72 4.78
C PHE A 93 -6.55 4.71 5.18
N TYR A 94 -6.36 4.95 6.49
CA TYR A 94 -5.30 5.82 6.99
C TYR A 94 -3.89 5.32 6.70
N GLN A 95 -3.65 4.02 6.85
CA GLN A 95 -2.39 3.39 6.50
C GLN A 95 -2.05 3.64 5.02
N LEU A 96 -3.01 3.38 4.13
CA LEU A 96 -2.82 3.62 2.70
C LEU A 96 -2.59 5.11 2.40
N MET A 97 -3.34 6.02 3.04
CA MET A 97 -3.18 7.47 2.84
C MET A 97 -1.78 7.97 3.24
N LEU A 98 -1.21 7.45 4.34
CA LEU A 98 0.17 7.75 4.74
C LEU A 98 1.17 7.29 3.67
N TYR A 99 1.00 6.08 3.13
CA TYR A 99 1.87 5.60 2.05
C TYR A 99 1.76 6.46 0.80
N MET A 100 0.54 6.85 0.43
CA MET A 100 0.30 7.71 -0.72
C MET A 100 0.99 9.07 -0.57
N GLY A 101 0.86 9.73 0.59
CA GLY A 101 1.52 11.01 0.83
C GLY A 101 3.05 10.93 0.86
N HIS A 102 3.61 9.85 1.40
CA HIS A 102 5.06 9.62 1.34
C HIS A 102 5.55 9.37 -0.10
N LEU A 103 4.76 8.69 -0.93
CA LEU A 103 5.07 8.50 -2.34
C LEU A 103 4.91 9.78 -3.16
N GLN A 104 3.94 10.63 -2.85
CA GLN A 104 3.74 11.92 -3.50
C GLN A 104 4.99 12.80 -3.35
N GLU A 105 5.58 12.83 -2.16
CA GLU A 105 6.85 13.54 -1.92
C GLU A 105 8.01 12.94 -2.70
N LYS A 106 8.11 11.62 -2.72
CA LYS A 106 9.20 10.90 -3.41
C LYS A 106 9.10 11.01 -4.93
N TYR A 107 7.90 11.18 -5.46
CA TYR A 107 7.58 11.23 -6.88
C TYR A 107 6.65 12.43 -7.17
N PRO A 108 7.14 13.68 -7.03
CA PRO A 108 6.30 14.88 -7.07
C PRO A 108 5.58 15.08 -8.41
N ASP A 109 6.20 14.63 -9.50
CA ASP A 109 5.61 14.74 -10.84
C ASP A 109 4.60 13.63 -11.17
N HIS A 110 4.31 12.72 -10.23
CA HIS A 110 3.43 11.59 -10.47
C HIS A 110 2.10 11.76 -9.71
N MET A 111 1.02 11.31 -10.35
CA MET A 111 -0.27 11.12 -9.70
C MET A 111 -0.21 9.83 -8.89
N ILE A 112 -0.52 9.92 -7.60
CA ILE A 112 -0.55 8.76 -6.71
C ILE A 112 -1.99 8.22 -6.58
N ARG A 113 -2.15 6.92 -6.81
CA ARG A 113 -3.40 6.18 -6.60
C ARG A 113 -3.20 5.06 -5.59
N GLY A 114 -4.20 4.86 -4.73
CA GLY A 114 -4.22 3.80 -3.74
C GLY A 114 -5.12 2.65 -4.18
N CYS A 115 -4.78 1.43 -3.77
CA CYS A 115 -5.59 0.23 -3.94
C CYS A 115 -5.60 -0.59 -2.65
N LEU A 116 -6.78 -0.73 -2.03
CA LEU A 116 -7.01 -1.73 -0.99
C LEU A 116 -7.51 -3.02 -1.66
N ALA A 117 -6.65 -4.03 -1.68
CA ALA A 117 -6.95 -5.34 -2.26
C ALA A 117 -7.44 -6.30 -1.16
N TYR A 118 -8.75 -6.56 -1.16
CA TYR A 118 -9.39 -7.57 -0.33
C TYR A 118 -9.51 -8.90 -1.08
N ALA A 119 -9.84 -9.97 -0.37
CA ALA A 119 -10.05 -11.29 -0.98
C ALA A 119 -11.14 -11.30 -2.07
N ASP A 120 -12.16 -10.46 -1.94
CA ASP A 120 -13.35 -10.40 -2.81
C ASP A 120 -13.51 -9.07 -3.57
N ALA A 121 -12.69 -8.06 -3.29
CA ALA A 121 -12.85 -6.73 -3.88
C ALA A 121 -11.53 -5.97 -3.97
N LYS A 122 -11.47 -4.98 -4.85
CA LYS A 122 -10.35 -4.05 -5.00
C LYS A 122 -10.93 -2.64 -4.93
N VAL A 123 -10.53 -1.87 -3.93
CA VAL A 123 -11.07 -0.52 -3.69
C VAL A 123 -10.01 0.50 -4.07
N SER A 124 -10.31 1.31 -5.09
CA SER A 124 -9.45 2.42 -5.48
C SER A 124 -9.65 3.61 -4.54
N VAL A 125 -8.54 4.20 -4.11
CA VAL A 125 -8.49 5.35 -3.21
C VAL A 125 -7.73 6.47 -3.89
N THR A 126 -8.30 7.67 -3.87
CA THR A 126 -7.68 8.91 -4.34
C THR A 126 -6.88 9.55 -3.21
N PHE A 127 -5.70 10.10 -3.53
CA PHE A 127 -4.90 10.82 -2.55
C PHE A 127 -5.65 12.04 -2.04
N ASP A 128 -5.68 12.21 -0.71
CA ASP A 128 -6.30 13.33 -0.03
C ASP A 128 -5.26 13.99 0.89
N SER A 129 -4.75 15.14 0.43
CA SER A 129 -3.69 15.86 1.13
C SER A 129 -4.14 16.35 2.50
N GLU A 130 -5.40 16.75 2.67
CA GLU A 130 -5.91 17.22 3.96
C GLU A 130 -5.92 16.09 4.98
N VAL A 131 -6.37 14.88 4.56
CA VAL A 131 -6.33 13.70 5.44
C VAL A 131 -4.90 13.29 5.75
N TYR A 132 -4.00 13.34 4.77
CA TYR A 132 -2.58 13.04 4.97
C TYR A 132 -1.92 13.99 6.00
N GLU A 133 -2.09 15.30 5.84
CA GLU A 133 -1.53 16.28 6.77
C GLU A 133 -2.12 16.13 8.18
N ALA A 134 -3.43 15.86 8.26
CA ALA A 134 -4.07 15.58 9.53
C ALA A 134 -3.51 14.32 10.21
N LEU A 135 -3.22 13.25 9.45
CA LEU A 135 -2.56 12.04 9.98
C LEU A 135 -1.12 12.32 10.45
N VAL A 136 -0.35 13.10 9.70
CA VAL A 136 1.01 13.49 10.10
C VAL A 136 0.98 14.31 11.40
N SER A 137 0.00 15.20 11.56
CA SER A 137 -0.16 16.02 12.76
C SER A 137 -0.40 15.21 14.04
N LEU A 138 -0.95 13.99 13.94
CA LEU A 138 -1.14 13.10 15.08
C LEU A 138 0.19 12.62 15.70
N ARG A 139 1.32 12.81 15.04
CA ARG A 139 2.63 12.43 15.60
C ARG A 139 2.91 13.13 16.93
N SER A 140 2.68 14.43 17.02
CA SER A 140 2.91 15.17 18.28
C SER A 140 1.93 14.71 19.36
N GLU A 141 0.67 14.47 18.99
CA GLU A 141 -0.36 13.91 19.87
C GLU A 141 0.04 12.54 20.40
N TYR A 142 0.60 11.68 19.57
CA TYR A 142 1.11 10.36 19.97
C TYR A 142 2.20 10.47 21.03
N TRP A 143 3.23 11.31 20.81
CA TRP A 143 4.31 11.47 21.79
C TRP A 143 3.82 12.07 23.11
N ALA A 144 2.94 13.05 23.05
CA ALA A 144 2.31 13.60 24.25
C ALA A 144 1.43 12.55 24.96
N SER A 145 0.75 11.68 24.21
CA SER A 145 -0.04 10.59 24.77
C SER A 145 0.81 9.54 25.48
N VAL A 146 1.95 9.18 24.90
CA VAL A 146 2.94 8.28 25.52
C VAL A 146 3.47 8.88 26.82
N ASN A 147 3.84 10.17 26.81
CA ASN A 147 4.37 10.85 27.99
C ASN A 147 3.32 10.96 29.12
N ASN A 148 2.07 11.26 28.77
CA ASN A 148 0.98 11.47 29.72
C ASN A 148 0.24 10.16 30.09
N ARG A 149 0.62 9.03 29.48
CA ARG A 149 -0.05 7.72 29.63
C ARG A 149 -1.57 7.77 29.39
N GLY A 150 -2.01 8.60 28.46
CA GLY A 150 -3.43 8.82 28.16
C GLY A 150 -3.63 9.58 26.86
N ALA A 151 -4.80 9.46 26.26
CA ALA A 151 -5.11 10.19 25.03
C ALA A 151 -5.16 11.70 25.30
N VAL A 152 -4.37 12.48 24.55
CA VAL A 152 -4.38 13.95 24.68
C VAL A 152 -5.69 14.53 24.17
N ASN A 153 -6.26 13.94 23.12
CA ASN A 153 -7.58 14.30 22.63
C ASN A 153 -8.40 13.04 22.36
N THR A 154 -9.49 12.88 23.12
CA THR A 154 -10.36 11.70 23.10
C THR A 154 -11.23 11.61 21.85
N LYS A 155 -11.41 12.70 21.12
CA LYS A 155 -12.19 12.71 19.88
C LYS A 155 -11.34 12.07 18.76
N PRO A 156 -11.76 11.00 18.07
CA PRO A 156 -10.92 10.38 17.04
C PRO A 156 -10.83 11.24 15.77
N LEU A 157 -9.77 11.03 14.97
CA LEU A 157 -9.45 11.87 13.80
C LEU A 157 -10.60 12.02 12.80
N HIS A 158 -11.32 10.94 12.48
CA HIS A 158 -12.45 10.97 11.54
C HIS A 158 -13.66 11.80 12.02
N LYS A 159 -13.69 12.19 13.30
CA LYS A 159 -14.67 13.15 13.83
C LYS A 159 -14.16 14.59 13.82
N ARG A 160 -12.86 14.79 13.54
CA ARG A 160 -12.18 16.09 13.47
C ARG A 160 -12.05 16.58 12.02
N VAL A 161 -11.87 15.67 11.07
CA VAL A 161 -11.64 15.96 9.64
C VAL A 161 -12.57 15.14 8.76
N LYS A 162 -12.98 15.69 7.61
CA LYS A 162 -13.83 15.01 6.63
C LYS A 162 -13.02 14.01 5.79
N VAL A 163 -12.83 12.81 6.33
CA VAL A 163 -11.94 11.77 5.75
C VAL A 163 -12.39 11.18 4.41
N ASN A 164 -13.63 11.41 4.00
CA ASN A 164 -14.20 10.87 2.77
C ASN A 164 -14.44 11.92 1.68
N ALA A 165 -13.87 13.13 1.81
CA ALA A 165 -14.11 14.24 0.88
C ALA A 165 -13.81 13.84 -0.58
N LEU A 166 -12.60 13.37 -0.86
CA LEU A 166 -12.21 12.89 -2.20
C LEU A 166 -12.53 11.42 -2.47
N ASN A 167 -13.02 10.70 -1.44
CA ASN A 167 -13.26 9.26 -1.45
C ASN A 167 -14.72 8.92 -1.10
N GLY A 168 -15.68 9.76 -1.52
CA GLY A 168 -17.09 9.69 -1.07
C GLY A 168 -17.83 8.38 -1.41
N ARG A 169 -17.30 7.57 -2.34
CA ARG A 169 -17.84 6.24 -2.68
C ARG A 169 -17.35 5.14 -1.73
N VAL A 170 -16.32 5.40 -0.94
CA VAL A 170 -15.74 4.45 0.02
C VAL A 170 -16.52 4.53 1.34
N LYS A 171 -17.19 3.44 1.70
CA LYS A 171 -17.86 3.31 3.00
C LYS A 171 -16.81 2.97 4.05
N LEU A 172 -16.64 3.85 5.03
CA LEU A 172 -15.65 3.72 6.09
C LEU A 172 -16.30 3.25 7.40
N SER A 173 -15.67 2.32 8.12
CA SER A 173 -16.07 1.93 9.48
C SER A 173 -14.93 2.12 10.47
N ALA A 174 -15.27 2.65 11.65
CA ALA A 174 -14.36 2.78 12.79
C ALA A 174 -14.34 1.54 13.70
N GLU A 175 -15.14 0.51 13.38
CA GLU A 175 -15.14 -0.76 14.10
C GLU A 175 -13.82 -1.51 13.85
N LEU A 176 -13.20 -1.95 14.94
CA LEU A 176 -11.92 -2.66 14.95
C LEU A 176 -12.08 -4.13 14.59
#